data_AF-A0A3D5L2M4-F1
#
_entry.id   AF-A0A3D5L2M4-F1
#
_cell.length_a   1.000
_cell.length_b   1.000
_cell.length_c   1.000
_cell.angle_alpha   90.00
_cell.angle_beta   90.00
_cell.angle_gamma   90.00
#
_symmetry.space_group_name_H-M   'P 1'
#
loop_
_entity.id
_entity.type
_entity.pdbx_description
1 polymer ?
#
loop_
_entity_poly.entity_id
_entity_poly.type
_entity_poly.pdbx_seq_one_letter_code
_entity_poly.pdbx_strand_id
1 'polypeptide(L)' 'FYRNAINIGLPIVECKEAAEAIQAGDTVSVNFDTGLITDETTGQTFQGQSFPPFMQKLIDAGGLIPYINSQE' A
#
# COMPACT_ATOMS: atom_id res chain seq x y z
N PHE A 1 -8.09 9.30 8.13
CA PHE A 1 -7.38 9.04 6.85
C PHE A 1 -7.36 7.55 6.54
N TYR A 2 -6.73 6.72 7.39
CA TYR A 2 -6.55 5.28 7.15
C TYR A 2 -7.83 4.52 6.72
N ARG A 3 -8.91 4.59 7.54
CA ARG A 3 -10.21 3.98 7.20
C ARG A 3 -10.81 4.50 5.89
N ASN A 4 -10.66 5.79 5.58
CA ASN A 4 -11.26 6.36 4.38
C ASN A 4 -10.53 5.90 3.13
N ALA A 5 -9.19 5.82 3.17
CA ALA A 5 -8.38 5.28 2.08
C ALA A 5 -8.77 3.83 1.77
N ILE A 6 -8.90 3.00 2.81
CA ILE A 6 -9.35 1.61 2.65
C ILE A 6 -10.77 1.56 2.07
N ASN A 7 -11.71 2.36 2.57
CA ASN A 7 -13.09 2.32 2.10
C ASN A 7 -13.22 2.56 0.58
N ILE A 8 -12.34 3.39 0.00
CA ILE A 8 -12.32 3.71 -1.43
C ILE A 8 -11.34 2.85 -2.24
N GLY A 9 -10.66 1.88 -1.62
CA GLY A 9 -9.68 1.02 -2.29
C GLY A 9 -8.33 1.68 -2.57
N LEU A 10 -8.00 2.78 -1.89
CA LEU A 10 -6.70 3.43 -1.99
C LEU A 10 -5.67 2.68 -1.11
N PRO A 11 -4.65 2.03 -1.70
CA PRO A 11 -3.59 1.38 -0.95
C PRO A 11 -2.73 2.40 -0.21
N ILE A 12 -2.54 2.20 1.09
CA ILE A 12 -1.68 3.04 1.94
C ILE A 12 -0.79 2.16 2.82
N VAL A 13 0.51 2.46 2.85
CA VAL A 13 1.50 1.72 3.65
C VAL A 13 2.16 2.68 4.62
N GLU A 14 2.39 2.23 5.85
CA GLU A 14 3.14 2.98 6.85
C GLU A 14 4.61 2.54 6.81
N CYS A 15 5.50 3.50 6.56
CA CYS A 15 6.95 3.31 6.63
C CYS A 15 7.61 4.67 6.88
N LYS A 16 8.11 4.88 8.11
CA LYS A 16 8.70 6.18 8.49
C LYS A 16 9.95 6.50 7.67
N GLU A 17 10.84 5.53 7.52
CA GLU A 17 12.11 5.69 6.81
C GLU A 17 11.89 6.05 5.33
N ALA A 18 10.96 5.36 4.66
CA ALA A 18 10.60 5.67 3.28
C ALA A 18 10.03 7.09 3.14
N ALA A 19 9.18 7.53 4.08
CA ALA A 19 8.59 8.87 4.05
C ALA A 19 9.61 10.00 4.29
N GLU A 20 10.70 9.74 5.01
CA GLU A 20 11.79 10.70 5.24
C GLU A 20 12.79 10.71 4.07
N ALA A 21 12.99 9.58 3.38
CA ALA A 21 13.98 9.43 2.32
C ALA A 21 13.45 9.80 0.92
N ILE A 22 12.26 9.31 0.55
CA ILE A 22 11.69 9.46 -0.81
C ILE A 22 11.33 10.92 -1.07
N GLN A 23 11.75 11.43 -2.23
CA GLN A 23 11.53 12.81 -2.65
C GLN A 23 10.52 12.88 -3.81
N ALA A 24 10.00 14.09 -4.03
CA ALA A 24 9.13 14.34 -5.17
C ALA A 24 9.90 14.15 -6.49
N GLY A 25 9.39 13.27 -7.34
CA GLY A 25 10.02 12.91 -8.62
C GLY A 25 10.69 11.54 -8.62
N ASP A 26 10.84 10.90 -7.46
CA ASP A 26 11.40 9.55 -7.38
C ASP A 26 10.41 8.51 -7.92
N THR A 27 10.94 7.53 -8.63
CA THR A 27 10.19 6.33 -9.04
C THR A 27 10.28 5.29 -7.94
N VAL A 28 9.13 4.86 -7.43
CA VAL A 28 9.05 3.97 -6.28
C VAL A 28 8.20 2.75 -6.63
N SER A 29 8.73 1.57 -6.34
CA SER A 29 8.05 0.29 -6.45
C SER A 29 7.69 -0.23 -5.06
N VAL A 30 6.49 -0.76 -4.89
CA VAL A 30 6.00 -1.26 -3.59
C VAL A 30 5.46 -2.67 -3.77
N ASN A 31 5.98 -3.61 -2.99
CA ASN A 31 5.44 -4.94 -2.85
C ASN A 31 4.52 -4.99 -1.62
N PHE A 32 3.21 -5.05 -1.85
CA PHE A 32 2.22 -5.07 -0.78
C PHE A 32 2.16 -6.40 -0.01
N ASP A 33 2.64 -7.51 -0.60
CA ASP A 33 2.72 -8.81 0.05
C ASP A 33 3.79 -8.83 1.12
N THR A 34 4.99 -8.33 0.80
CA THR A 34 6.12 -8.31 1.73
C THR A 34 6.22 -7.01 2.51
N GLY A 35 5.56 -5.94 2.06
CA GLY A 35 5.75 -4.58 2.56
C GLY A 35 7.05 -3.92 2.10
N LEU A 36 7.78 -4.53 1.16
CA LEU A 36 9.05 -3.98 0.67
C LEU A 36 8.79 -2.79 -0.27
N ILE A 37 9.42 -1.66 0.04
CA ILE A 37 9.36 -0.43 -0.75
C ILE A 37 10.75 -0.23 -1.34
N THR A 38 10.85 -0.08 -2.65
CA THR A 38 12.11 0.17 -3.36
C THR A 38 12.01 1.50 -4.06
N ASP A 39 12.89 2.43 -3.72
CA ASP A 39 13.12 3.62 -4.55
C ASP A 39 14.09 3.24 -5.67
N GLU A 40 13.56 3.18 -6.89
CA GLU A 40 14.32 2.80 -8.09
C GLU A 40 15.29 3.90 -8.53
N THR A 41 15.08 5.13 -8.04
CA THR A 41 15.91 6.30 -8.37
C THR A 41 17.22 6.28 -7.59
N THR A 42 17.14 5.99 -6.28
CA THR A 42 18.31 5.93 -5.39
C THR A 42 18.84 4.52 -5.18
N GLY A 43 18.05 3.49 -5.51
CA GLY A 43 18.34 2.08 -5.25
C GLY A 43 18.14 1.67 -3.78
N GLN A 44 17.56 2.55 -2.95
CA GLN A 44 17.31 2.26 -1.54
C GLN A 44 16.06 1.40 -1.36
N THR A 45 16.10 0.53 -0.36
CA THR A 45 14.99 -0.35 0.00
C THR A 45 14.57 -0.12 1.45
N PHE A 46 13.28 -0.04 1.69
CA PHE A 46 12.67 0.17 3.00
C PHE A 46 11.67 -0.94 3.30
N GLN A 47 11.58 -1.32 4.56
CA GLN A 47 10.61 -2.31 5.01
C GLN A 47 9.41 -1.60 5.64
N GLY A 48 8.30 -1.55 4.91
CA GLY A 48 7.01 -1.13 5.42
C GLY A 48 6.23 -2.28 6.05
N GLN A 49 5.04 -1.97 6.53
CA GLN A 49 4.10 -2.98 7.01
C GLN A 49 3.45 -3.71 5.83
N SER A 50 3.60 -5.04 5.79
CA SER A 50 2.91 -5.90 4.82
C SER A 50 1.40 -5.83 4.98
N PHE A 51 0.66 -5.93 3.87
CA PHE A 51 -0.79 -5.98 3.94
C PHE A 51 -1.29 -7.33 4.45
N PRO A 52 -2.18 -7.33 5.46
CA PRO A 52 -2.92 -8.53 5.81
C PRO A 52 -3.68 -9.06 4.57
N PRO A 53 -3.86 -10.38 4.45
CA PRO A 53 -4.52 -11.00 3.29
C PRO A 53 -5.92 -10.42 2.99
N PHE A 54 -6.65 -9.96 4.02
CA PHE A 54 -7.97 -9.34 3.82
C PHE A 54 -7.88 -7.98 3.11
N MET A 55 -6.80 -7.22 3.36
CA MET A 55 -6.62 -5.88 2.84
C MET A 55 -6.26 -5.93 1.35
N GLN A 56 -5.46 -6.93 0.95
CA GLN A 56 -5.16 -7.22 -0.46
C GLN A 56 -6.45 -7.52 -1.24
N LYS A 57 -7.28 -8.44 -0.74
CA LYS A 57 -8.57 -8.76 -1.37
C LYS A 57 -9.51 -7.56 -1.49
N LEU A 58 -9.47 -6.66 -0.51
CA LEU A 58 -10.27 -5.44 -0.53
C LEU A 58 -9.81 -4.47 -1.62
N ILE A 59 -8.49 -4.31 -1.79
CA ILE A 59 -7.91 -3.47 -2.84
C ILE A 59 -8.19 -4.08 -4.22
N ASP A 60 -8.04 -5.40 -4.37
CA ASP A 60 -8.35 -6.11 -5.61
C ASP A 60 -9.84 -5.99 -5.98
N ALA A 61 -10.72 -5.93 -4.98
CA ALA A 61 -12.14 -5.69 -5.17
C ALA A 61 -12.49 -4.22 -5.50
N GLY A 62 -11.53 -3.29 -5.41
CA GLY A 62 -11.75 -1.86 -5.67
C GLY A 62 -12.37 -1.10 -4.49
N GLY A 63 -12.22 -1.60 -3.27
CA GLY A 63 -12.71 -0.95 -2.05
C GLY A 63 -13.58 -1.84 -1.17
N LEU A 64 -14.00 -1.29 -0.02
CA LEU A 64 -14.72 -2.06 1.00
C LEU A 64 -16.12 -2.49 0.55
N ILE A 65 -16.88 -1.61 -0.11
CA ILE A 65 -18.25 -1.90 -0.57
C ILE A 65 -18.27 -3.04 -1.60
N PRO A 66 -17.49 -3.01 -2.70
CA PRO A 66 -17.47 -4.12 -3.66
C PRO A 66 -16.93 -5.43 -3.04
N TYR A 67 -16.00 -5.36 -2.08
CA TYR A 67 -15.54 -6.55 -1.35
C TYR A 67 -16.67 -7.21 -0.54
N ILE A 68 -17.48 -6.43 0.19
CA ILE A 68 -18.61 -6.95 0.97
C ILE A 68 -19.68 -7.54 0.05
N ASN A 69 -20.01 -6.86 -1.05
CA ASN A 69 -21.03 -7.33 -2.00
C ASN A 69 -20.62 -8.58 -2.78
N SER A 70 -19.32 -8.87 -2.89
CA SER A 70 -18.80 -10.09 -3.54
C SER A 70 -18.87 -11.33 -2.66
N GLN A 71 -19.18 -11.16 -1.37
CA GLN A 71 -19.30 -12.24 -0.39
C GLN A 71 -20.77 -12.63 -0.11
N GLU A 72 -21.72 -12.09 -0.88
CA GLU A 72 -23.16 -12.46 -0.85
C GLU A 72 -23.53 -13.44 -1.97
#